data_AF-A0A0C2YHH4-F1
#
_entry.id   AF-A0A0C2YHH4-F1
#
_cell.length_a   1.000
_cell.length_b   1.000
_cell.length_c   1.000
_cell.angle_alpha   90.00
_cell.angle_beta   90.00
_cell.angle_gamma   90.00
#
_symmetry.space_group_name_H-M   'P 1'
#
loop_
_entity.id
_entity.type
_entity.pdbx_description
1 polymer ?
#
loop_
_entity_poly.entity_id
_entity_poly.type
_entity_poly.pdbx_seq_one_letter_code
_entity_poly.pdbx_strand_id
1 'polypeptide(L)'
;MSSSKSSPSEISILVDEDGEITDQLERCLKHIFAKYCDPPVERNANVLLSPPPNAYLTEKALEEWALETNGEPFSQEMKDEVKEFFDLNDDGNLTFKGFLQLYQLQTENDEEETWKDLKKHGFDKKLNLVAGET
;
A
#
# COMPACT_ATOMS: atom_id res chain seq x y z
N MET A 1 39.48 -15.73 6.64
CA MET A 1 38.43 -16.24 7.55
C MET A 1 37.39 -15.15 7.67
N SER A 2 36.28 -15.33 6.97
CA SER A 2 35.15 -14.41 6.93
C SER A 2 34.42 -14.44 8.26
N SER A 3 34.17 -13.28 8.84
CA SER A 3 33.16 -13.08 9.87
C SER A 3 32.60 -11.69 9.66
N SER A 4 31.70 -11.58 8.69
CA SER A 4 30.78 -10.45 8.64
C SER A 4 29.87 -10.63 9.84
N LYS A 5 30.05 -9.76 10.84
CA LYS A 5 29.09 -9.62 11.94
C LYS A 5 27.77 -9.19 11.30
N SER A 6 26.77 -10.07 11.31
CA SER A 6 25.39 -9.64 11.10
C SER A 6 25.07 -8.60 12.16
N SER A 7 24.84 -7.37 11.73
CA SER A 7 24.21 -6.34 12.56
C SER A 7 22.89 -6.91 13.09
N PRO A 8 22.44 -6.55 14.31
CA PRO A 8 21.09 -6.89 14.73
C PRO A 8 20.15 -6.29 13.69
N SER A 9 19.43 -7.16 12.98
CA SER A 9 18.44 -6.78 11.98
C SER A 9 17.51 -5.77 12.66
N GLU A 10 17.48 -4.52 12.18
CA GLU A 10 16.39 -3.62 12.54
C GLU A 10 15.12 -4.35 12.11
N ILE A 11 14.32 -4.82 13.07
CA ILE A 11 13.07 -5.49 12.79
C ILE A 11 12.23 -4.48 12.01
N SER A 12 11.96 -4.78 10.74
CA SER A 12 11.11 -3.93 9.92
C SER A 12 9.75 -3.85 10.60
N ILE A 13 9.19 -2.64 10.67
CA ILE A 13 7.83 -2.45 11.15
C ILE A 13 6.81 -2.59 10.02
N LEU A 14 7.28 -2.76 8.78
CA LEU A 14 6.47 -2.89 7.58
C LEU A 14 6.19 -4.35 7.24
N VAL A 15 7.23 -5.19 7.30
CA VAL A 15 7.13 -6.65 7.12
C VAL A 15 7.72 -7.39 8.32
N ASP A 16 7.21 -8.59 8.60
CA ASP A 16 7.70 -9.44 9.68
C ASP A 16 8.90 -10.32 9.26
N GLU A 17 9.28 -11.26 10.13
CA GLU A 17 10.43 -12.15 9.89
C GLU A 17 10.22 -13.14 8.74
N ASP A 18 8.98 -13.38 8.34
CA ASP A 18 8.60 -14.24 7.22
C ASP A 18 8.38 -13.43 5.92
N GLY A 19 8.50 -12.09 5.98
CA GLY A 19 8.27 -11.18 4.85
C GLY A 19 6.80 -10.80 4.67
N GLU A 20 5.91 -11.17 5.60
CA GLU A 20 4.50 -10.82 5.52
C GLU A 20 4.25 -9.39 6.03
N ILE A 21 3.28 -8.69 5.44
CA ILE A 21 2.90 -7.35 5.87
C ILE A 21 2.43 -7.39 7.33
N THR A 22 2.97 -6.49 8.16
CA THR A 22 2.53 -6.38 9.56
C THR A 22 1.13 -5.81 9.68
N ASP A 23 0.44 -6.14 10.77
CA ASP A 23 -0.87 -5.54 11.13
C ASP A 23 -0.85 -4.01 11.12
N GLN A 24 0.29 -3.39 11.46
CA GLN A 24 0.42 -1.93 11.51
C GLN A 24 0.43 -1.35 10.09
N LEU A 25 1.23 -1.92 9.19
CA LEU A 25 1.24 -1.50 7.79
C LEU A 25 -0.11 -1.80 7.14
N GLU A 26 -0.71 -2.97 7.37
CA GLU A 26 -2.03 -3.31 6.82
C GLU A 26 -3.08 -2.24 7.19
N ARG A 27 -3.06 -1.71 8.41
CA ARG A 27 -3.97 -0.63 8.85
C ARG A 27 -3.72 0.68 8.10
N CYS A 28 -2.45 1.02 7.81
CA CYS A 28 -2.12 2.16 6.97
C CYS A 28 -2.59 1.95 5.52
N LEU A 29 -2.37 0.76 4.96
CA LEU A 29 -2.78 0.42 3.61
C LEU A 29 -4.31 0.40 3.46
N LYS A 30 -5.06 -0.03 4.48
CA LYS A 30 -6.53 0.12 4.54
C LYS A 30 -6.95 1.58 4.39
N HIS A 31 -6.28 2.48 5.12
CA HIS A 31 -6.57 3.89 5.03
C HIS A 31 -6.31 4.44 3.62
N ILE A 32 -5.15 4.13 3.04
CA ILE A 32 -4.76 4.57 1.70
C ILE A 32 -5.73 4.04 0.66
N PHE A 33 -5.98 2.73 0.64
CA PHE A 33 -6.90 2.09 -0.28
C PHE A 33 -8.31 2.68 -0.19
N ALA A 34 -8.80 2.95 1.02
CA ALA A 34 -10.12 3.53 1.25
C ALA A 34 -10.28 4.97 0.72
N LYS A 35 -9.18 5.68 0.40
CA LYS A 35 -9.27 7.01 -0.25
C LYS A 35 -9.75 6.90 -1.70
N TYR A 36 -9.55 5.76 -2.36
CA TYR A 36 -9.76 5.58 -3.81
C TYR A 36 -10.81 4.51 -4.15
N CYS A 37 -11.12 3.60 -3.23
CA CYS A 37 -11.93 2.44 -3.53
C CYS A 37 -13.39 2.74 -3.87
N ASP A 38 -14.02 1.79 -4.54
CA ASP A 38 -15.45 1.71 -4.78
C ASP A 38 -16.01 0.51 -3.98
N PRO A 39 -17.08 0.68 -3.18
CA PRO A 39 -17.78 1.93 -2.87
C PRO A 39 -16.94 2.94 -2.07
N PRO A 40 -17.17 4.25 -2.26
CA PRO A 40 -16.39 5.30 -1.60
C PRO A 40 -16.67 5.35 -0.10
N VAL A 41 -15.65 5.70 0.67
CA VAL A 41 -15.74 5.86 2.13
C VAL A 41 -15.91 7.33 2.48
N GLU A 42 -16.84 7.64 3.39
CA GLU A 42 -16.97 9.00 3.94
C GLU A 42 -15.68 9.39 4.68
N ARG A 43 -15.06 10.47 4.22
CA ARG A 43 -13.82 10.97 4.81
C ARG A 43 -14.12 11.80 6.06
N ASN A 44 -13.44 11.46 7.17
CA ASN A 44 -13.46 12.25 8.38
C ASN A 44 -12.03 12.64 8.78
N ALA A 45 -11.80 13.93 9.01
CA ALA A 45 -10.49 14.43 9.38
C ALA A 45 -10.02 13.79 10.69
N ASN A 46 -8.79 13.27 10.70
CA ASN A 46 -8.12 12.63 11.84
C ASN A 46 -8.61 11.22 12.21
N VAL A 47 -9.38 10.53 11.36
CA VAL A 47 -9.75 9.12 11.56
C VAL A 47 -9.23 8.27 10.43
N LEU A 48 -8.59 7.14 10.78
CA LEU A 48 -8.18 6.15 9.78
C LEU A 48 -9.42 5.58 9.09
N LEU A 49 -9.43 5.71 7.77
CA LEU A 49 -10.44 5.11 6.91
C LEU A 49 -10.27 3.59 6.89
N SER A 50 -11.39 2.89 6.68
CA SER A 50 -11.39 1.45 6.47
C SER A 50 -12.28 1.15 5.26
N PRO A 51 -11.81 0.33 4.31
CA PRO A 51 -12.59 0.03 3.12
C PRO A 51 -13.83 -0.80 3.48
N PRO A 52 -14.94 -0.62 2.73
CA PRO A 52 -16.09 -1.49 2.85
C PRO A 52 -15.73 -2.94 2.46
N PRO A 53 -16.52 -3.94 2.90
CA PRO A 53 -16.34 -5.30 2.45
C PRO A 53 -16.41 -5.40 0.92
N ASN A 54 -15.47 -6.16 0.33
CA ASN A 54 -15.34 -6.37 -1.13
C ASN A 54 -15.08 -5.11 -1.95
N ALA A 55 -14.60 -4.03 -1.33
CA ALA A 55 -14.20 -2.84 -2.07
C ALA A 55 -13.00 -3.14 -2.99
N TYR A 56 -12.95 -2.42 -4.11
CA TYR A 56 -11.95 -2.60 -5.17
C TYR A 56 -11.50 -1.23 -5.70
N LEU A 57 -10.35 -1.20 -6.37
CA LEU A 57 -9.91 -0.06 -7.19
C LEU A 57 -10.30 -0.33 -8.64
N THR A 58 -11.16 0.54 -9.18
CA THR A 58 -11.37 0.61 -10.63
C THR A 58 -10.07 0.97 -11.34
N GLU A 59 -9.98 0.73 -12.65
CA GLU A 59 -8.82 1.18 -13.44
C GLU A 59 -8.53 2.68 -13.25
N LYS A 60 -9.58 3.51 -13.23
CA LYS A 60 -9.44 4.96 -12.99
C LYS A 60 -8.89 5.26 -11.59
N ALA A 61 -9.41 4.58 -10.57
CA ALA A 61 -8.95 4.75 -9.20
C ALA A 61 -7.49 4.29 -9.01
N LEU A 62 -7.09 3.23 -9.71
CA LEU A 62 -5.71 2.75 -9.73
C LEU A 62 -4.77 3.79 -10.35
N GLU A 63 -5.17 4.43 -11.45
CA GLU A 63 -4.41 5.53 -12.06
C GLU A 63 -4.29 6.74 -11.13
N GLU A 64 -5.39 7.12 -10.47
CA GLU A 64 -5.40 8.23 -9.51
C GLU A 64 -4.47 7.96 -8.33
N TRP A 65 -4.53 6.76 -7.76
CA TRP A 65 -3.62 6.33 -6.70
C TRP A 65 -2.17 6.32 -7.17
N ALA A 66 -1.87 5.78 -8.34
CA ALA A 66 -0.54 5.74 -8.92
C ALA A 66 0.02 7.16 -9.14
N LEU A 67 -0.79 8.06 -9.69
CA LEU A 67 -0.42 9.46 -9.90
C LEU A 67 -0.16 10.17 -8.56
N GLU A 68 -1.03 9.98 -7.57
CA GLU A 68 -0.85 10.58 -6.25
C GLU A 68 0.34 9.99 -5.52
N THR A 69 0.75 8.75 -5.79
CA THR A 69 1.83 8.05 -5.08
C THR A 69 3.17 8.27 -5.78
N ASN A 70 3.26 7.97 -7.07
CA ASN A 70 4.50 8.00 -7.86
C ASN A 70 4.71 9.33 -8.58
N GLY A 71 3.67 10.15 -8.72
CA GLY A 71 3.70 11.38 -9.52
C GLY A 71 3.43 11.15 -11.01
N GLU A 72 3.29 9.90 -11.44
CA GLU A 72 2.91 9.50 -12.80
C GLU A 72 1.98 8.29 -12.76
N PRO A 73 1.08 8.13 -13.75
CA PRO A 73 0.24 6.95 -13.85
C PRO A 73 1.08 5.72 -14.17
N PHE A 74 0.58 4.53 -13.84
CA PHE A 74 1.21 3.28 -14.23
C PHE A 74 1.34 3.16 -15.76
N SER A 75 2.47 2.62 -16.19
CA SER A 75 2.65 2.20 -17.57
C SER A 75 1.67 1.07 -17.93
N GLN A 76 1.40 0.87 -19.22
CA GLN A 76 0.54 -0.24 -19.64
C GLN A 76 1.13 -1.60 -19.20
N GLU A 77 2.45 -1.74 -19.23
CA GLU A 77 3.16 -2.94 -18.78
C GLU A 77 2.88 -3.24 -17.30
N MET A 78 3.02 -2.24 -16.44
CA MET A 78 2.72 -2.40 -15.00
C MET A 78 1.25 -2.70 -14.74
N LYS A 79 0.32 -2.13 -15.53
CA LYS A 79 -1.11 -2.48 -15.43
C LYS A 79 -1.38 -3.93 -15.83
N ASP A 80 -0.69 -4.42 -16.86
CA ASP A 80 -0.84 -5.79 -17.32
C ASP A 80 -0.26 -6.78 -16.29
N GLU A 81 0.89 -6.45 -15.69
CA GLU A 81 1.45 -7.19 -14.55
C GLU A 81 0.48 -7.22 -13.37
N VAL A 82 -0.14 -6.09 -13.05
CA VAL A 82 -1.13 -6.03 -11.96
C VAL A 82 -2.29 -6.99 -12.21
N LYS A 83 -2.73 -7.11 -13.47
CA LYS A 83 -3.82 -8.00 -13.84
C LYS A 83 -3.42 -9.48 -13.86
N GLU A 84 -2.16 -9.77 -14.13
CA GLU A 84 -1.65 -11.15 -14.24
C GLU A 84 -1.29 -11.75 -12.88
N PHE A 85 -0.74 -10.94 -11.96
CA PHE A 85 -0.12 -11.46 -10.74
C PHE A 85 -0.89 -11.17 -9.45
N PHE A 86 -1.78 -10.19 -9.42
CA PHE A 86 -2.48 -9.80 -8.19
C PHE A 86 -3.95 -10.17 -8.17
N ASP A 87 -4.50 -10.22 -6.96
CA ASP A 87 -5.90 -10.55 -6.71
C ASP A 87 -6.83 -9.45 -7.25
N LEU A 88 -7.63 -9.82 -8.25
CA LEU A 88 -8.69 -9.01 -8.83
C LEU A 88 -10.06 -9.59 -8.50
N ASN A 89 -11.10 -8.75 -8.56
CA ASN A 89 -12.47 -9.24 -8.58
C ASN A 89 -12.86 -9.80 -9.97
N ASP A 90 -14.08 -10.35 -10.08
CA ASP A 90 -14.60 -10.96 -11.31
C ASP A 90 -14.67 -9.97 -12.50
N ASP A 91 -14.69 -8.66 -12.22
CA ASP A 91 -14.69 -7.58 -13.22
C ASP A 91 -13.28 -7.11 -13.59
N GLY A 92 -12.23 -7.73 -13.04
CA GLY A 92 -10.82 -7.38 -13.30
C GLY A 92 -10.31 -6.15 -12.55
N ASN A 93 -10.97 -5.74 -11.46
CA ASN A 93 -10.57 -4.61 -10.63
C ASN A 93 -9.74 -5.07 -9.42
N LEU A 94 -8.72 -4.30 -9.05
CA LEU A 94 -7.78 -4.67 -7.98
C LEU A 94 -8.49 -4.68 -6.61
N THR A 95 -8.47 -5.81 -5.92
CA THR A 95 -9.06 -5.91 -4.58
C THR A 95 -8.10 -5.37 -3.52
N PHE A 96 -8.59 -5.18 -2.29
CA PHE A 96 -7.69 -4.85 -1.17
C PHE A 96 -6.62 -5.94 -0.95
N LYS A 97 -6.96 -7.21 -1.18
CA LYS A 97 -5.98 -8.30 -1.08
C LYS A 97 -4.89 -8.17 -2.15
N GLY A 98 -5.26 -7.82 -3.39
CA GLY A 98 -4.30 -7.56 -4.46
C GLY A 98 -3.41 -6.35 -4.16
N PHE A 99 -4.00 -5.31 -3.55
CA PHE A 99 -3.26 -4.14 -3.08
C PHE A 99 -2.23 -4.48 -1.99
N LEU A 100 -2.56 -5.39 -1.05
CA LEU A 100 -1.58 -5.89 -0.08
C LEU A 100 -0.45 -6.66 -0.77
N GLN A 101 -0.76 -7.54 -1.72
CA GLN A 101 0.26 -8.28 -2.48
C GLN A 101 1.22 -7.34 -3.22
N LEU A 102 0.69 -6.28 -3.83
CA LEU A 102 1.49 -5.24 -4.47
C LEU A 102 2.46 -4.57 -3.49
N TYR A 103 1.95 -4.15 -2.32
CA TYR A 103 2.79 -3.52 -1.29
C TYR A 103 3.78 -4.49 -0.65
N GLN A 104 3.43 -5.78 -0.53
CA GLN A 104 4.35 -6.79 -0.02
C GLN A 104 5.54 -6.92 -0.97
N LEU A 105 5.26 -7.12 -2.27
CA LEU A 105 6.31 -7.22 -3.29
C LEU A 105 7.16 -5.93 -3.35
N GLN A 106 6.53 -4.75 -3.30
CA GLN A 106 7.26 -3.48 -3.27
C GLN A 106 8.17 -3.39 -2.04
N THR A 107 7.66 -3.71 -0.86
CA THR A 107 8.40 -3.59 0.41
C THR A 107 9.56 -4.58 0.50
N GLU A 108 9.37 -5.79 -0.02
CA GLU A 108 10.44 -6.80 -0.12
C GLU A 108 11.57 -6.37 -1.07
N ASN A 109 11.25 -5.66 -2.15
CA ASN A 109 12.23 -5.21 -3.14
C ASN A 109 12.91 -3.89 -2.74
N ASP A 110 12.14 -2.90 -2.29
CA ASP A 110 12.60 -1.59 -1.85
C ASP A 110 11.66 -1.00 -0.79
N GLU A 111 11.98 -1.26 0.48
CA GLU A 111 11.25 -0.73 1.63
C GLU A 111 11.15 0.81 1.61
N GLU A 112 12.13 1.52 1.03
CA GLU A 112 12.14 2.98 0.99
C GLU A 112 10.98 3.54 0.15
N GLU A 113 10.57 2.84 -0.90
CA GLU A 113 9.41 3.23 -1.73
C GLU A 113 8.12 3.18 -0.90
N THR A 114 7.91 2.12 -0.12
CA THR A 114 6.76 2.04 0.79
C THR A 114 6.75 3.17 1.81
N TRP A 115 7.92 3.57 2.32
CA TRP A 115 8.02 4.73 3.21
C TRP A 115 7.71 6.06 2.53
N LYS A 116 8.06 6.24 1.26
CA LYS A 116 7.71 7.43 0.47
C LYS A 116 6.20 7.54 0.32
N ASP A 117 5.54 6.43 0.00
CA ASP A 117 4.08 6.36 -0.15
C ASP A 117 3.38 6.71 1.16
N LEU A 118 3.75 6.03 2.25
CA LEU A 118 3.20 6.27 3.58
C LEU A 118 3.30 7.73 3.98
N LYS A 119 4.46 8.35 3.76
CA LYS A 119 4.68 9.78 4.03
C LYS A 119 3.78 10.66 3.18
N LYS A 120 3.60 10.33 1.89
CA LYS A 120 2.75 11.09 0.97
C LYS A 120 1.29 11.04 1.38
N HIS A 121 0.86 9.91 1.96
CA HIS A 121 -0.45 9.70 2.56
C HIS A 121 -0.56 10.15 4.02
N GLY A 122 0.42 10.89 4.53
CA GLY A 122 0.33 11.58 5.82
C GLY A 122 0.75 10.76 7.04
N PHE A 123 1.39 9.60 6.85
CA PHE A 123 1.93 8.79 7.94
C PHE A 123 3.35 9.20 8.34
N ASP A 124 3.64 9.09 9.64
CA ASP A 124 4.99 9.24 10.18
C ASP A 124 5.77 7.91 10.17
N LYS A 125 7.05 7.95 10.60
CA LYS A 125 7.93 6.78 10.71
C LYS A 125 7.51 5.76 11.78
N LYS A 126 6.43 6.03 12.51
CA LYS A 126 5.83 5.17 13.51
C LYS A 126 4.43 4.71 13.09
N LEU A 127 4.08 4.90 11.81
CA LEU A 127 2.79 4.51 11.23
C LEU A 127 1.58 5.23 11.85
N ASN A 128 1.79 6.42 12.42
CA ASN A 128 0.70 7.28 12.88
C ASN A 128 0.32 8.26 11.77
N LEU A 129 -0.98 8.44 11.55
CA LEU A 129 -1.50 9.49 10.68
C LEU A 129 -1.28 10.85 11.36
N VAL A 130 -0.39 11.68 10.81
CA VAL A 130 0.00 12.98 11.38
C VAL A 130 -0.40 14.17 10.52
N ALA A 131 -0.75 13.93 9.26
CA ALA A 131 -1.35 14.92 8.38
C ALA A 131 -2.69 14.36 7.89
N GLY A 132 -3.79 14.76 8.53
CA GLY A 132 -5.11 14.65 7.92
C GLY A 132 -5.17 15.70 6.81
N GLU A 133 -5.36 15.26 5.57
CA GLU A 133 -5.37 16.12 4.38
C GLU A 133 -6.10 17.46 4.61
N THR A 134 -5.42 18.56 4.29
CA THR A 134 -6.02 19.88 4.00
C THR A 134 -6.67 19.89 2.63
#